data_AF-A9H3X6-F1
#
_entry.id   AF-A9H3X6-F1
#
_cell.length_a   1.000
_cell.length_b   1.000
_cell.length_c   1.000
_cell.angle_alpha   90.00
_cell.angle_beta   90.00
_cell.angle_gamma   90.00
#
_symmetry.space_group_name_H-M   'P 1'
#
loop_
_entity.id
_entity.type
_entity.pdbx_description
1 polymer ?
#
loop_
_entity_poly.entity_id
_entity_poly.type
_entity_poly.pdbx_seq_one_letter_code
_entity_poly.pdbx_strand_id
1 'polypeptide(L)'
;MIRRMIRPVAGTVVPALLMALAADASPARAADDAPFVTPQQDVDVTYVIASPDPTIPSVHQRMRWSDHARRQRIDPEGSATYMITDYGTRSLNVIDLAHGARTVIPAPGPALTQPGQRAAGNWSRGATMLVAGQPCTVWQDA
;
A
#
# COMPACT_ATOMS: atom_id res chain seq x y z
N MET A 1 70.45 -36.39 45.15
CA MET A 1 71.17 -35.14 44.83
C MET A 1 70.29 -34.25 43.95
N ILE A 2 69.98 -33.04 44.44
CA ILE A 2 69.73 -31.75 43.72
C ILE A 2 68.63 -31.74 42.63
N ARG A 3 67.37 -31.32 42.92
CA ARG A 3 66.76 -29.95 42.94
C ARG A 3 66.63 -29.21 41.58
N ARG A 4 65.39 -29.08 41.09
CA ARG A 4 64.72 -27.91 40.44
C ARG A 4 63.20 -28.13 40.65
N MET A 5 62.39 -27.40 41.42
CA MET A 5 62.14 -25.98 41.74
C MET A 5 61.24 -25.24 40.70
N ILE A 6 59.96 -25.06 41.10
CA ILE A 6 58.90 -24.06 40.77
C ILE A 6 58.34 -24.00 39.32
N ARG A 7 57.03 -23.85 38.99
CA ARG A 7 55.82 -23.26 39.61
C ARG A 7 54.51 -23.91 39.08
N PRO A 8 53.39 -23.81 39.81
CA PRO A 8 52.06 -24.22 39.34
C PRO A 8 51.36 -23.09 38.58
N VAL A 9 50.54 -23.42 37.59
CA VAL A 9 49.52 -22.52 37.05
C VAL A 9 48.17 -23.19 37.26
N ALA A 10 47.40 -22.65 38.21
CA ALA A 10 45.99 -22.94 38.37
C ALA A 10 45.22 -22.36 37.19
N GLY A 11 44.34 -23.15 36.59
CA GLY A 11 43.44 -22.72 35.53
C GLY A 11 42.09 -23.38 35.73
N THR A 12 41.31 -22.87 36.67
CA THR A 12 39.88 -23.16 36.78
C THR A 12 39.15 -22.07 36.00
N VAL A 13 38.45 -22.42 34.91
CA VAL A 13 37.37 -21.58 34.36
C VAL A 13 36.17 -22.46 34.05
N VAL A 14 35.05 -21.96 34.55
CA VAL A 14 33.72 -22.53 34.79
C VAL A 14 32.93 -22.74 33.49
N PRO A 15 32.03 -23.75 33.39
CA PRO A 15 31.19 -23.96 32.22
C PRO A 15 30.09 -22.89 32.15
N ALA A 16 30.01 -22.16 31.03
CA ALA A 16 28.91 -21.22 30.77
C ALA A 16 27.71 -21.99 30.20
N LEU A 17 26.65 -22.01 31.01
CA LEU A 17 25.34 -22.60 30.74
C LEU A 17 24.63 -21.86 29.60
N LEU A 18 24.06 -22.61 28.66
CA LEU A 18 23.16 -22.13 27.61
C LEU A 18 21.93 -21.42 28.20
N MET A 19 21.61 -20.23 27.71
CA MET A 19 20.24 -19.72 27.65
C MET A 19 19.97 -19.23 26.23
N ALA A 20 19.34 -20.08 25.43
CA ALA A 20 18.75 -19.70 24.15
C ALA A 20 17.49 -18.86 24.43
N LEU A 21 17.60 -17.55 24.24
CA LEU A 21 16.45 -16.65 24.17
C LEU A 21 15.77 -16.84 22.81
N ALA A 22 14.85 -17.80 22.74
CA ALA A 22 13.82 -17.80 21.70
C ALA A 22 12.86 -16.64 22.02
N ALA A 23 13.13 -15.46 21.46
CA ALA A 23 12.18 -14.37 21.50
C ALA A 23 11.07 -14.67 20.49
N ASP A 24 9.86 -14.87 21.02
CA ASP A 24 8.60 -14.99 20.30
C ASP A 24 8.47 -13.94 19.19
N ALA A 25 8.52 -14.40 17.93
CA ALA A 25 8.08 -13.62 16.79
C ALA A 25 6.55 -13.52 16.86
N SER A 26 6.05 -12.52 17.59
CA SER A 26 4.62 -12.18 17.64
C SER A 26 4.16 -11.68 16.26
N PRO A 27 3.21 -12.35 15.56
CA PRO A 27 2.69 -11.85 14.30
C PRO A 27 1.54 -10.87 14.59
N ALA A 28 1.88 -9.69 15.12
CA ALA A 28 0.90 -8.65 15.43
C ALA A 28 1.26 -7.28 14.84
N ARG A 29 2.07 -7.22 13.77
CA ARG A 29 2.48 -5.96 13.11
C ARG A 29 1.98 -5.76 11.67
N ALA A 30 1.08 -6.60 11.17
CA ALA A 30 0.71 -6.56 9.75
C ALA A 30 -0.22 -5.40 9.35
N ALA A 31 -1.10 -4.92 10.25
CA ALA A 31 -2.10 -3.91 9.89
C ALA A 31 -1.54 -2.48 9.82
N ASP A 32 -0.60 -2.12 10.69
CA ASP A 32 0.00 -0.78 10.73
C ASP A 32 0.97 -0.53 9.56
N ASP A 33 1.43 -1.60 8.93
CA ASP A 33 2.43 -1.59 7.87
C ASP A 33 1.86 -1.78 6.46
N ALA A 34 0.54 -1.75 6.26
CA ALA A 34 -0.07 -1.86 4.92
C ALA A 34 -0.15 -0.49 4.20
N PRO A 35 -0.11 -0.43 2.85
CA PRO A 35 -0.28 0.83 2.11
C PRO A 35 -1.67 1.43 2.29
N PHE A 36 -1.79 2.75 2.15
CA PHE A 36 -3.10 3.39 1.99
C PHE A 36 -3.66 3.10 0.59
N VAL A 37 -4.96 2.79 0.52
CA VAL A 37 -5.64 2.45 -0.74
C VAL A 37 -6.02 3.69 -1.54
N THR A 38 -6.27 4.81 -0.86
CA THR A 38 -6.56 6.11 -1.48
C THR A 38 -5.66 7.19 -0.89
N PRO A 39 -5.51 8.33 -1.57
CA PRO A 39 -4.94 9.52 -0.96
C PRO A 39 -5.70 9.95 0.30
N GLN A 40 -4.99 10.62 1.22
CA GLN A 40 -5.52 11.18 2.48
C GLN A 40 -5.73 12.70 2.42
N GLN A 41 -5.66 13.26 1.21
CA GLN A 41 -5.76 14.68 0.93
C GLN A 41 -6.39 14.86 -0.45
N ASP A 42 -6.72 16.10 -0.80
CA ASP A 42 -7.16 16.42 -2.14
C ASP A 42 -6.01 16.19 -3.13
N VAL A 43 -6.25 15.33 -4.13
CA VAL A 43 -5.25 14.95 -5.13
C VAL A 43 -5.88 14.92 -6.51
N ASP A 44 -5.11 15.33 -7.51
CA ASP A 44 -5.43 15.27 -8.92
C ASP A 44 -4.30 14.56 -9.68
N VAL A 45 -4.60 13.40 -10.27
CA VAL A 45 -3.64 12.55 -10.96
C VAL A 45 -4.12 12.27 -12.37
N THR A 46 -3.25 12.44 -13.36
CA THR A 46 -3.48 11.92 -14.71
C THR A 46 -2.68 10.63 -14.88
N TYR A 47 -3.40 9.54 -15.11
CA TYR A 47 -2.82 8.24 -15.43
C TYR A 47 -2.70 8.05 -16.94
N VAL A 48 -1.63 7.40 -17.37
CA VAL A 48 -1.51 6.83 -18.70
C VAL A 48 -1.90 5.35 -18.59
N ILE A 49 -2.95 4.97 -19.31
CA ILE A 49 -3.41 3.58 -19.38
C ILE A 49 -2.84 3.00 -20.67
N ALA A 50 -1.84 2.13 -20.52
CA ALA A 50 -1.27 1.38 -21.63
C ALA A 50 -2.14 0.16 -21.96
N SER A 51 -2.31 -0.12 -23.25
CA SER A 51 -2.90 -1.38 -23.71
C SER A 51 -1.85 -2.49 -23.68
N PRO A 52 -2.22 -3.75 -23.35
CA PRO A 52 -1.34 -4.89 -23.52
C PRO A 52 -1.03 -5.17 -25.01
N ASP A 53 -1.91 -4.76 -25.93
CA ASP A 53 -1.63 -4.73 -27.37
C ASP A 53 -0.91 -3.42 -27.73
N PRO A 54 0.36 -3.46 -28.18
CA PRO A 54 1.15 -2.26 -28.48
C PRO A 54 0.66 -1.48 -29.71
N THR A 55 -0.25 -2.05 -30.51
CA THR A 55 -0.85 -1.35 -31.65
C THR A 55 -1.98 -0.40 -31.24
N ILE A 56 -2.51 -0.57 -30.03
CA ILE A 56 -3.54 0.30 -29.47
C ILE A 56 -2.86 1.45 -28.71
N PRO A 57 -3.09 2.72 -29.09
CA PRO A 57 -2.53 3.86 -28.38
C PRO A 57 -2.92 3.86 -26.90
N SER A 58 -1.99 4.28 -26.04
CA SER A 58 -2.31 4.55 -24.64
C SER A 58 -3.35 5.66 -24.55
N VAL A 59 -4.25 5.55 -23.57
CA VAL A 59 -5.25 6.60 -23.28
C VAL A 59 -4.97 7.21 -21.93
N HIS A 60 -5.32 8.48 -21.76
CA HIS A 60 -5.20 9.13 -20.46
C HIS A 60 -6.50 8.99 -19.65
N GLN A 61 -6.35 8.95 -18.33
CA GLN A 61 -7.46 8.99 -17.40
C GLN A 61 -7.11 9.91 -16.25
N ARG A 62 -7.90 10.97 -16.06
CA ARG A 62 -7.74 11.88 -14.92
C ARG A 62 -8.57 11.38 -13.75
N MET A 63 -7.96 11.32 -12.58
CA MET A 63 -8.57 10.87 -11.34
C MET A 63 -8.36 11.93 -10.27
N ARG A 64 -9.44 12.29 -9.59
CA ARG A 64 -9.44 13.34 -8.57
C ARG A 64 -10.08 12.82 -7.30
N TRP A 65 -9.43 13.08 -6.18
CA TRP A 65 -9.94 12.76 -4.85
C TRP A 65 -10.21 14.05 -4.10
N SER A 66 -11.36 14.10 -3.44
CA SER A 66 -11.65 15.09 -2.40
C SER A 66 -11.78 14.37 -1.08
N ASP A 67 -10.88 14.69 -0.15
CA ASP A 67 -10.83 14.07 1.18
C ASP A 67 -12.05 14.49 2.00
N HIS A 68 -12.29 15.80 2.13
CA HIS A 68 -13.43 16.34 2.87
C HIS A 68 -14.77 15.83 2.32
N ALA A 69 -14.93 15.80 1.00
CA ALA A 69 -16.17 15.34 0.40
C ALA A 69 -16.28 13.81 0.32
N ARG A 70 -15.22 13.08 0.70
CA ARG A 70 -15.07 11.62 0.57
C ARG A 70 -15.56 11.12 -0.79
N ARG A 71 -15.04 11.72 -1.86
CA ARG A 71 -15.43 11.43 -3.23
C ARG A 71 -14.20 11.27 -4.12
N GLN A 72 -14.34 10.38 -5.09
CA GLN A 72 -13.39 10.22 -6.17
C GLN A 72 -14.12 10.45 -7.49
N ARG A 73 -13.54 11.23 -8.38
CA ARG A 73 -14.02 11.43 -9.75
C ARG A 73 -13.01 10.86 -10.74
N ILE A 74 -13.51 10.19 -11.77
CA ILE A 74 -12.73 9.60 -12.85
C ILE A 74 -13.25 10.15 -14.17
N ASP A 75 -12.35 10.76 -14.95
CA ASP A 75 -12.62 11.33 -16.26
C ASP A 75 -11.72 10.63 -17.30
N PRO A 76 -12.27 9.68 -18.09
CA PRO A 76 -11.55 9.09 -19.22
C PRO A 76 -11.34 10.13 -20.32
N GLU A 77 -10.18 10.10 -20.96
CA GLU A 77 -9.89 10.95 -22.12
C GLU A 77 -10.87 10.67 -23.28
N GLY A 78 -11.32 11.73 -23.96
CA GLY A 78 -12.23 11.63 -25.10
C GLY A 78 -13.67 11.23 -24.75
N SER A 79 -14.01 11.07 -23.47
CA SER A 79 -15.35 10.66 -23.02
C SER A 79 -16.22 11.85 -22.63
N ALA A 80 -17.49 11.84 -23.05
CA ALA A 80 -18.54 12.73 -22.53
C ALA A 80 -19.13 12.23 -21.19
N THR A 81 -18.66 11.10 -20.69
CA THR A 81 -19.08 10.48 -19.44
C THR A 81 -17.96 10.54 -18.41
N TYR A 82 -18.31 10.86 -17.17
CA TYR A 82 -17.41 10.70 -16.02
C TYR A 82 -18.10 9.95 -14.88
N MET A 83 -17.29 9.39 -13.99
CA MET A 83 -17.77 8.60 -12.86
C MET A 83 -17.43 9.29 -11.55
N ILE A 84 -18.33 9.22 -10.58
CA ILE A 84 -18.09 9.64 -9.20
C ILE A 84 -18.35 8.45 -8.27
N THR A 85 -17.29 7.97 -7.63
CA THR A 85 -17.40 7.12 -6.45
C THR A 85 -17.62 8.01 -5.23
N ASP A 86 -18.76 7.84 -4.57
CA ASP A 86 -19.10 8.48 -3.31
C ASP A 86 -19.00 7.46 -2.18
N TYR A 87 -17.97 7.63 -1.35
CA TYR A 87 -17.70 6.77 -0.21
C TYR A 87 -18.61 7.10 0.98
N GLY A 88 -19.20 8.30 1.02
CA GLY A 88 -20.31 8.72 1.88
C GLY A 88 -21.53 7.83 1.72
N THR A 89 -22.06 7.86 0.51
CA THR A 89 -23.32 7.20 0.16
C THR A 89 -23.15 5.77 -0.36
N ARG A 90 -21.90 5.28 -0.46
CA ARG A 90 -21.54 3.97 -1.02
C ARG A 90 -22.13 3.77 -2.41
N SER A 91 -21.98 4.77 -3.27
CA SER A 91 -22.55 4.77 -4.61
C SER A 91 -21.50 5.08 -5.68
N LEU A 92 -21.69 4.49 -6.86
CA LEU A 92 -21.04 4.88 -8.09
C LEU A 92 -22.07 5.65 -8.93
N ASN A 93 -21.74 6.88 -9.28
CA ASN A 93 -22.58 7.74 -10.11
C ASN A 93 -21.93 7.88 -11.47
N VAL A 94 -22.61 7.43 -12.51
CA VAL A 94 -22.19 7.65 -13.90
C VAL A 94 -22.94 8.87 -14.42
N ILE A 95 -22.19 9.90 -14.81
CA ILE A 95 -22.74 11.15 -15.33
C ILE A 95 -22.46 11.20 -16.82
N ASP A 96 -23.52 11.16 -17.62
CA ASP A 96 -23.48 11.28 -19.07
C ASP A 96 -23.84 12.73 -19.44
N LEU A 97 -22.84 13.49 -19.87
CA LEU A 97 -23.02 14.89 -20.25
C LEU A 97 -23.68 15.04 -21.62
N ALA A 98 -23.55 14.05 -22.51
CA ALA A 98 -24.12 14.13 -23.86
C ALA A 98 -25.65 14.02 -23.81
N HIS A 99 -26.18 13.20 -22.89
CA HIS A 99 -27.62 13.00 -22.72
C HIS A 99 -28.20 13.69 -21.48
N GLY A 100 -27.37 14.38 -20.69
CA GLY A 100 -27.80 15.04 -19.45
C GLY A 100 -28.32 14.05 -18.40
N ALA A 101 -27.81 12.82 -18.38
CA ALA A 101 -28.31 11.73 -17.57
C ALA A 101 -27.38 11.40 -16.39
N ARG A 102 -27.97 10.92 -15.30
CA ARG A 102 -27.26 10.38 -14.14
C ARG A 102 -27.78 8.99 -13.82
N THR A 103 -26.89 8.02 -13.82
CA THR A 103 -27.16 6.66 -13.35
C THR A 103 -26.50 6.46 -11.99
N VAL A 104 -27.27 6.00 -11.01
CA VAL A 104 -26.78 5.70 -9.66
C VAL A 104 -26.74 4.19 -9.49
N ILE A 105 -25.55 3.67 -9.23
CA ILE A 105 -25.30 2.25 -9.00
C ILE A 105 -24.87 2.10 -7.55
N PRO A 106 -25.59 1.32 -6.72
CA PRO A 106 -25.09 0.94 -5.40
C PRO A 106 -23.74 0.25 -5.56
N ALA A 107 -22.75 0.63 -4.76
CA ALA A 107 -21.45 0.00 -4.87
C ALA A 107 -21.53 -1.50 -4.52
N PRO A 108 -20.90 -2.38 -5.31
CA PRO A 108 -20.95 -3.81 -5.04
C PRO A 108 -20.19 -4.14 -3.74
N GLY A 109 -20.96 -4.52 -2.71
CA GLY A 109 -20.46 -5.15 -1.49
C GLY A 109 -19.60 -4.25 -0.56
N PRO A 110 -18.91 -4.87 0.42
CA PRO A 110 -18.03 -4.17 1.36
C PRO A 110 -16.76 -3.58 0.71
N ALA A 111 -16.52 -3.81 -0.58
CA ALA A 111 -15.26 -3.55 -1.28
C ALA A 111 -14.90 -2.07 -1.51
N LEU A 112 -15.83 -1.13 -1.29
CA LEU A 112 -15.45 0.28 -1.18
C LEU A 112 -14.79 0.52 0.18
N THR A 113 -13.49 0.27 0.23
CA THR A 113 -12.61 0.72 1.31
C THR A 113 -12.76 2.23 1.46
N GLN A 114 -13.09 2.69 2.67
CA GLN A 114 -13.23 4.13 2.90
C GLN A 114 -11.90 4.85 2.61
N PRO A 115 -11.95 6.12 2.19
CA PRO A 115 -10.73 6.88 1.96
C PRO A 115 -9.86 6.94 3.21
N GLY A 116 -8.55 6.91 3.01
CA GLY A 116 -7.56 6.95 4.09
C GLY A 116 -7.47 5.67 4.92
N GLN A 117 -8.17 4.59 4.53
CA GLN A 117 -7.95 3.27 5.12
C GLN A 117 -6.74 2.58 4.48
N ARG A 118 -6.04 1.79 5.31
CA ARG A 118 -4.99 0.89 4.82
C ARG A 118 -5.60 -0.32 4.13
N ALA A 119 -4.85 -0.90 3.20
CA ALA A 119 -5.23 -2.13 2.52
C ALA A 119 -5.36 -3.27 3.54
N ALA A 120 -6.41 -4.08 3.41
CA ALA A 120 -6.56 -5.29 4.21
C ALA A 120 -5.59 -6.38 3.73
N GLY A 121 -5.25 -7.33 4.61
CA GLY A 121 -4.34 -8.43 4.31
C GLY A 121 -2.91 -8.20 4.78
N ASN A 122 -2.01 -9.09 4.38
CA ASN A 122 -0.60 -9.01 4.69
C ASN A 122 0.13 -8.35 3.53
N TRP A 123 1.00 -7.39 3.85
CA TRP A 123 1.70 -6.59 2.86
C TRP A 123 3.19 -6.55 3.19
N SER A 124 4.02 -6.60 2.15
CA SER A 124 5.46 -6.41 2.24
C SER A 124 5.87 -5.15 1.48
N ARG A 125 6.85 -4.42 2.02
CA ARG A 125 7.48 -3.29 1.32
C ARG A 125 8.45 -3.84 0.28
N GLY A 126 8.21 -3.51 -0.96
CA GLY A 126 9.12 -3.75 -2.08
C GLY A 126 10.09 -2.59 -2.29
N ALA A 127 10.54 -2.45 -3.54
CA ALA A 127 11.48 -1.42 -3.94
C ALA A 127 10.89 -0.01 -3.82
N THR A 128 11.76 0.98 -3.64
CA THR A 128 11.42 2.39 -3.84
C THR A 128 11.60 2.75 -5.31
N MET A 129 10.61 3.41 -5.91
CA MET A 129 10.63 3.92 -7.27
C MET A 129 10.29 5.41 -7.30
N LEU A 130 10.73 6.13 -8.33
CA LEU A 130 10.31 7.51 -8.56
C LEU A 130 9.03 7.55 -9.40
N VAL A 131 7.97 8.11 -8.84
CA VAL A 131 6.72 8.42 -9.55
C VAL A 131 6.58 9.93 -9.63
N ALA A 132 6.62 10.48 -10.83
CA ALA A 132 6.64 11.94 -11.05
C ALA A 132 7.71 12.67 -10.20
N GLY A 133 8.89 12.05 -10.04
CA GLY A 133 10.00 12.60 -9.25
C GLY A 133 9.84 12.46 -7.72
N GLN A 134 8.76 11.86 -7.24
CA GLN A 134 8.55 11.56 -5.81
C GLN A 134 8.96 10.11 -5.49
N PRO A 135 9.68 9.85 -4.39
CA PRO A 135 9.98 8.50 -3.95
C PRO A 135 8.71 7.82 -3.44
N CYS A 136 8.34 6.70 -4.07
CA CYS A 136 7.19 5.89 -3.72
C CYS A 136 7.64 4.46 -3.42
N THR A 137 7.08 3.85 -2.37
CA THR A 137 7.29 2.43 -2.07
C THR A 137 6.33 1.58 -2.90
N VAL A 138 6.87 0.60 -3.62
CA VAL A 138 6.09 -0.45 -4.26
C VAL A 138 5.70 -1.45 -3.17
N TRP A 139 4.42 -1.79 -3.10
CA TRP A 139 3.89 -2.75 -2.13
C TRP A 139 3.47 -4.03 -2.82
N GLN A 140 3.62 -5.16 -2.13
CA GLN A 140 3.26 -6.47 -2.64
C GLN A 140 2.51 -7.25 -1.57
N ASP A 141 1.49 -7.99 -2.01
CA ASP A 141 0.79 -9.00 -1.24
C ASP A 141 1.84 -9.99 -0.68
N ALA A 142 1.81 -10.24 0.64
CA ALA A 142 2.78 -11.12 1.30
C ALA A 142 2.33 -12.58 1.33
#